data_AF-J7RCU5-F1
#
_entry.id   AF-J7RCU5-F1
#
_cell.length_a   1.000
_cell.length_b   1.000
_cell.length_c   1.000
_cell.angle_alpha   90.00
_cell.angle_beta   90.00
_cell.angle_gamma   90.00
#
_symmetry.space_group_name_H-M   'P 1'
#
loop_
_entity.id
_entity.type
_entity.pdbx_description
1 polymer ?
#
loop_
_entity_poly.entity_id
_entity_poly.type
_entity_poly.pdbx_seq_one_letter_code
_entity_poly.pdbx_strand_id
1 'polypeptide(L)'
;MSSILTSISGIFGGCCGSVITLEYLVQREDGDAASNVTALITFCQFLLVSLIGLRDVVNFEGKLPRLRRLQTPVKIYVLSVILYYTSSITNNSALKYNVSMPIHIVFRCFSTVITVCVCRVLTGRRYSSLQVFSTTLLTSGAVLASLFKEDNFHWNGLQNMVGNFSHQIVYGDSSFMKGVCLLILSSFLSSFLSVLTEWTYTTYGKHWRENVFYLHFLSLPLFLFNHNQIWTEGTLLFNDTKTHTLCYGHICYSVPRKAMYLLGNVLSQYICINGVSKLASQTGALTLSVVLLVRRFISLLLSVYLFNNTLSETGYFGVFLVFLGALIYLLGSQDATRSKKKGWGRIPSRKHTKLYTSRCIHRYTVITALVFEVIIAQRTNRKNTA
;
A
#
# COMPACT_ATOMS: atom_id res chain seq x y z
N MET A 1 17.50 15.75 0.55
CA MET A 1 16.51 16.19 -0.48
C MET A 1 16.27 15.06 -1.48
N SER A 2 17.33 14.42 -2.00
CA SER A 2 17.26 13.18 -2.80
C SER A 2 16.52 12.04 -2.11
N SER A 3 16.72 11.84 -0.79
CA SER A 3 16.19 10.69 -0.07
C SER A 3 14.66 10.51 -0.09
N ILE A 4 13.85 11.55 0.19
CA ILE A 4 12.37 11.42 0.21
C ILE A 4 11.83 11.23 -1.20
N LEU A 5 12.41 11.94 -2.17
CA LEU A 5 12.03 11.80 -3.59
C LEU A 5 12.28 10.37 -4.09
N THR A 6 13.43 9.79 -3.74
CA THR A 6 13.71 8.37 -4.06
C THR A 6 12.72 7.43 -3.38
N SER A 7 12.26 7.74 -2.16
CA SER A 7 11.24 6.95 -1.48
C SER A 7 9.89 7.03 -2.20
N ILE A 8 9.43 8.24 -2.53
CA ILE A 8 8.17 8.48 -3.22
C ILE A 8 8.19 7.84 -4.62
N SER A 9 9.25 8.06 -5.39
CA SER A 9 9.43 7.44 -6.71
C SER A 9 9.45 5.91 -6.61
N GLY A 10 10.13 5.34 -5.61
CA GLY A 10 10.13 3.90 -5.38
C GLY A 10 8.76 3.35 -4.99
N ILE A 11 7.98 4.10 -4.20
CA ILE A 11 6.59 3.77 -3.88
C ILE A 11 5.77 3.76 -5.17
N PHE A 12 5.65 4.88 -5.87
CA PHE A 12 4.76 4.90 -7.04
C PHE A 12 5.23 3.96 -8.15
N GLY A 13 6.51 3.98 -8.53
CA GLY A 13 7.05 3.11 -9.57
C GLY A 13 7.01 1.63 -9.21
N GLY A 14 7.59 1.25 -8.08
CA GLY A 14 7.67 -0.15 -7.67
C GLY A 14 6.30 -0.74 -7.34
N CYS A 15 5.43 0.04 -6.69
CA CYS A 15 4.14 -0.46 -6.29
C CYS A 15 3.11 -0.50 -7.42
N CYS A 16 3.16 0.43 -8.38
CA CYS A 16 2.31 0.34 -9.57
C CYS A 16 2.82 -0.78 -10.50
N GLY A 17 4.14 -0.92 -10.63
CA GLY A 17 4.75 -2.03 -11.36
C GLY A 17 4.40 -3.42 -10.80
N SER A 18 4.36 -3.56 -9.46
CA SER A 18 3.92 -4.82 -8.86
C SER A 18 2.44 -5.12 -9.10
N VAL A 19 1.56 -4.12 -9.17
CA VAL A 19 0.14 -4.34 -9.52
C VAL A 19 -0.01 -4.75 -10.98
N ILE A 20 0.67 -4.06 -11.91
CA ILE A 20 0.58 -4.38 -13.35
C ILE A 20 1.09 -5.80 -13.63
N THR A 21 2.24 -6.17 -13.07
CA THR A 21 2.80 -7.52 -13.24
C THR A 21 1.93 -8.59 -12.58
N LEU A 22 1.24 -8.26 -11.46
CA LEU A 22 0.27 -9.17 -10.85
C LEU A 22 -0.93 -9.40 -11.76
N GLU A 23 -1.44 -8.35 -12.42
CA GLU A 23 -2.56 -8.48 -13.37
C GLU A 23 -2.19 -9.43 -14.50
N TYR A 24 -1.01 -9.28 -15.11
CA TYR A 24 -0.52 -10.21 -16.14
C TYR A 24 -0.26 -11.64 -15.64
N LEU A 25 0.01 -11.84 -14.35
CA LEU A 25 0.17 -13.17 -13.74
C LEU A 25 -1.17 -13.87 -13.46
N VAL A 26 -2.21 -13.09 -13.17
CA VAL A 26 -3.54 -13.61 -12.79
C VAL A 26 -4.50 -13.63 -13.98
N GLN A 27 -4.21 -12.88 -15.05
CA GLN A 27 -4.99 -12.89 -16.28
C GLN A 27 -5.12 -14.30 -16.84
N ARG A 28 -6.36 -14.63 -17.22
CA ARG A 28 -6.70 -15.91 -17.82
C ARG A 28 -6.32 -15.84 -19.29
N GLU A 29 -5.37 -16.68 -19.70
CA GLU A 29 -5.14 -16.93 -21.12
C GLU A 29 -6.13 -18.00 -21.59
N ASP A 30 -6.63 -17.87 -22.83
CA ASP A 30 -7.66 -18.72 -23.40
C ASP A 30 -7.34 -20.21 -23.20
N GLY A 31 -8.23 -20.93 -22.50
CA GLY A 31 -8.14 -22.37 -22.24
C GLY A 31 -7.63 -22.78 -20.86
N ASP A 32 -6.93 -21.93 -20.11
CA ASP A 32 -6.36 -22.29 -18.80
C ASP A 32 -7.25 -21.86 -17.61
N ALA A 33 -7.21 -22.66 -16.54
CA ALA A 33 -7.78 -22.26 -15.26
C ALA A 33 -6.95 -21.13 -14.64
N ALA A 34 -7.60 -20.10 -14.07
CA ALA A 34 -6.89 -19.02 -13.37
C ALA A 34 -6.04 -19.61 -12.24
N SER A 35 -4.72 -19.68 -12.44
CA SER A 35 -3.80 -20.15 -11.41
C SER A 35 -3.68 -19.04 -10.36
N ASN A 36 -4.25 -19.26 -9.17
CA ASN A 36 -4.00 -18.41 -8.03
C ASN A 36 -2.53 -18.58 -7.62
N VAL A 37 -1.62 -17.72 -8.10
CA VAL A 37 -0.17 -17.74 -7.76
C VAL A 37 0.20 -16.75 -6.64
N THR A 38 -0.79 -16.25 -5.91
CA THR A 38 -0.63 -15.12 -4.98
C THR A 38 0.17 -15.49 -3.73
N ALA A 39 0.10 -16.74 -3.25
CA ALA A 39 0.87 -17.19 -2.10
C ALA A 39 2.35 -17.33 -2.46
N LEU A 40 2.64 -17.93 -3.63
CA LEU A 40 3.99 -18.03 -4.19
C LEU A 40 4.62 -16.65 -4.42
N ILE A 41 3.89 -15.73 -5.06
CA ILE A 41 4.37 -14.36 -5.29
C ILE A 41 4.77 -13.70 -3.97
N THR A 42 3.91 -13.76 -2.96
CA THR A 42 4.16 -13.14 -1.65
C THR A 42 5.36 -13.78 -0.95
N PHE A 43 5.49 -15.11 -1.02
CA PHE A 43 6.66 -15.81 -0.49
C PHE A 43 7.95 -15.36 -1.17
N CYS A 44 7.98 -15.32 -2.50
CA CYS A 44 9.15 -14.87 -3.27
C CYS A 44 9.50 -13.40 -2.96
N GLN A 45 8.52 -12.52 -2.79
CA GLN A 45 8.72 -11.13 -2.37
C GLN A 45 9.43 -11.05 -1.01
N PHE A 46 8.93 -11.79 -0.02
CA PHE A 46 9.52 -11.82 1.33
C PHE A 46 10.93 -12.42 1.32
N LEU A 47 11.13 -13.48 0.53
CA LEU A 47 12.42 -14.13 0.37
C LEU A 47 13.43 -13.16 -0.25
N LEU A 48 13.10 -12.51 -1.36
CA LEU A 48 14.01 -11.57 -2.03
C LEU A 48 14.37 -10.40 -1.11
N VAL A 49 13.39 -9.81 -0.43
CA VAL A 49 13.63 -8.69 0.50
C VAL A 49 14.57 -9.11 1.63
N SER A 50 14.40 -10.32 2.16
CA SER A 50 15.25 -10.86 3.21
C SER A 50 16.67 -11.15 2.71
N LEU A 51 16.82 -11.76 1.53
CA LEU A 51 18.11 -12.08 0.94
C LEU A 51 18.93 -10.82 0.63
N ILE A 52 18.31 -9.81 0.03
CA ILE A 52 19.01 -8.54 -0.25
C ILE A 52 19.29 -7.79 1.06
N GLY A 53 18.32 -7.75 1.98
CA GLY A 53 18.47 -7.09 3.28
C GLY A 53 19.54 -7.70 4.18
N LEU A 54 19.91 -8.98 3.96
CA LEU A 54 20.98 -9.65 4.70
C LEU A 54 22.31 -8.89 4.58
N ARG A 55 22.59 -8.29 3.42
CA ARG A 55 23.79 -7.46 3.21
C ARG A 55 23.88 -6.27 4.15
N ASP A 56 22.74 -5.70 4.55
CA ASP A 56 22.70 -4.52 5.41
C ASP A 56 22.89 -4.87 6.90
N VAL A 57 22.72 -6.14 7.27
CA VAL A 57 22.76 -6.62 8.67
C VAL A 57 23.98 -7.49 8.94
N VAL A 58 24.61 -8.09 7.93
CA VAL A 58 25.84 -8.88 8.07
C VAL A 58 27.06 -8.03 7.71
N ASN A 59 28.05 -7.99 8.60
CA ASN A 59 29.37 -7.44 8.31
C ASN A 59 30.24 -8.55 7.69
N PHE A 60 30.70 -8.33 6.46
CA PHE A 60 31.56 -9.25 5.70
C PHE A 60 33.06 -8.92 5.79
N GLU A 61 33.44 -7.94 6.62
CA GLU A 61 34.82 -7.43 6.72
C GLU A 61 35.78 -8.35 7.51
N GLY A 62 35.27 -9.42 8.14
CA GLY A 62 36.08 -10.39 8.89
C GLY A 62 36.11 -11.80 8.26
N LYS A 63 36.96 -12.69 8.80
CA LYS A 63 37.07 -14.11 8.35
C LYS A 63 35.76 -14.91 8.42
N LEU A 64 34.83 -14.50 9.28
CA LEU A 64 33.50 -15.10 9.43
C LEU A 64 32.43 -13.99 9.37
N PRO A 65 31.30 -14.23 8.69
CA PRO A 65 30.19 -13.28 8.66
C PRO A 65 29.65 -13.09 10.08
N ARG A 66 29.63 -11.83 10.56
CA ARG A 66 29.07 -11.49 11.87
C ARG A 66 27.86 -10.59 11.71
N LEU A 67 26.79 -10.90 12.43
CA LEU A 67 25.62 -10.03 12.51
C LEU A 67 26.00 -8.71 13.20
N ARG A 68 25.57 -7.60 12.61
CA ARG A 68 25.67 -6.27 13.22
C ARG A 68 24.85 -6.25 14.51
N ARG A 69 25.30 -5.47 15.49
CA ARG A 69 24.58 -5.27 16.74
C ARG A 69 23.19 -4.70 16.47
N LEU A 70 22.16 -5.38 16.99
CA LEU A 70 20.78 -4.92 16.89
C LEU A 70 20.64 -3.55 17.55
N GLN A 71 20.08 -2.60 16.81
CA GLN A 71 19.80 -1.25 17.31
C GLN A 71 18.39 -1.20 17.92
N THR A 72 17.48 -2.02 17.41
CA THR A 72 16.13 -2.16 17.96
C THR A 72 15.98 -3.52 18.64
N PRO A 73 15.40 -3.59 19.85
CA PRO A 73 15.11 -4.85 20.53
C PRO A 73 14.26 -5.81 19.68
N VAL A 74 14.65 -7.09 19.63
CA VAL A 74 13.96 -8.16 18.86
C VAL A 74 12.47 -8.22 19.17
N LYS A 75 12.07 -8.01 20.43
CA LYS A 75 10.66 -8.03 20.86
C LYS A 75 9.76 -7.08 20.08
N ILE A 76 10.29 -5.96 19.58
CA ILE A 76 9.55 -4.98 18.77
C ILE A 76 9.33 -5.51 17.35
N TYR A 77 10.34 -6.16 16.78
CA TYR A 77 10.21 -6.82 15.48
C TYR A 77 9.22 -7.98 15.55
N VAL A 78 9.30 -8.82 16.59
CA VAL A 78 8.33 -9.91 16.81
C VAL A 78 6.91 -9.37 16.94
N LEU A 79 6.70 -8.31 17.74
CA LEU A 79 5.38 -7.66 17.85
C LEU A 79 4.89 -7.12 16.50
N SER A 80 5.77 -6.47 15.73
CA SER A 80 5.44 -5.93 14.42
C SER A 80 5.08 -7.03 13.42
N VAL A 81 5.78 -8.16 13.44
CA VAL A 81 5.49 -9.35 12.64
C VAL A 81 4.14 -9.95 13.02
N ILE A 82 3.85 -10.10 14.31
CA ILE A 82 2.55 -10.63 14.79
C ILE A 82 1.40 -9.72 14.33
N LEU A 83 1.54 -8.40 14.49
CA LEU A 83 0.53 -7.43 14.06
C LEU A 83 0.33 -7.48 12.54
N TYR A 84 1.43 -7.49 11.78
CA TYR A 84 1.39 -7.57 10.33
C TYR A 84 0.75 -8.87 9.84
N TYR A 85 1.19 -10.01 10.35
CA TYR A 85 0.71 -11.33 9.95
C TYR A 85 -0.76 -11.52 10.30
N THR A 86 -1.15 -11.19 11.53
CA THR A 86 -2.55 -11.27 11.96
C THR A 86 -3.42 -10.33 11.12
N SER A 87 -2.96 -9.10 10.84
CA SER A 87 -3.68 -8.18 9.96
C SER A 87 -3.81 -8.73 8.53
N SER A 88 -2.78 -9.40 8.01
CA SER A 88 -2.80 -10.02 6.68
C SER A 88 -3.77 -11.20 6.61
N ILE A 89 -3.72 -12.13 7.57
CA ILE A 89 -4.63 -13.29 7.63
C ILE A 89 -6.08 -12.85 7.76
N THR A 90 -6.36 -11.92 8.66
CA THR A 90 -7.74 -11.43 8.90
C THR A 90 -8.27 -10.71 7.65
N ASN A 91 -7.44 -9.90 6.99
CA ASN A 91 -7.79 -9.26 5.71
C ASN A 91 -8.10 -10.27 4.59
N ASN A 92 -7.30 -11.32 4.46
CA ASN A 92 -7.46 -12.31 3.39
C ASN A 92 -8.60 -13.30 3.68
N SER A 93 -8.78 -13.67 4.96
CA SER A 93 -9.87 -14.56 5.39
C SER A 93 -11.24 -13.90 5.24
N ALA A 94 -11.34 -12.57 5.39
CA ALA A 94 -12.61 -11.84 5.23
C ALA A 94 -13.28 -12.09 3.87
N LEU A 95 -12.51 -12.34 2.80
CA LEU A 95 -13.03 -12.60 1.46
C LEU A 95 -13.79 -13.94 1.36
N LYS A 96 -13.50 -14.90 2.25
CA LYS A 96 -14.19 -16.21 2.30
C LYS A 96 -15.62 -16.11 2.85
N TYR A 97 -15.97 -14.97 3.43
CA TYR A 97 -17.23 -14.75 4.15
C TYR A 97 -18.22 -13.89 3.34
N ASN A 98 -18.19 -13.99 2.01
CA ASN A 98 -19.06 -13.25 1.08
C ASN A 98 -18.97 -11.72 1.22
N VAL A 99 -17.86 -11.20 1.74
CA VAL A 99 -17.61 -9.76 1.75
C VAL A 99 -17.07 -9.33 0.40
N SER A 100 -17.79 -8.45 -0.28
CA SER A 100 -17.38 -7.95 -1.60
C SER A 100 -16.12 -7.08 -1.52
N MET A 101 -15.35 -7.05 -2.62
CA MET A 101 -14.12 -6.24 -2.69
C MET A 101 -14.34 -4.74 -2.42
N PRO A 102 -15.43 -4.09 -2.90
CA PRO A 102 -15.71 -2.71 -2.53
C PRO A 102 -15.87 -2.51 -1.01
N ILE A 103 -16.62 -3.38 -0.33
CA ILE A 103 -16.80 -3.33 1.14
C ILE A 103 -15.46 -3.51 1.85
N HIS A 104 -14.63 -4.45 1.39
CA HIS A 104 -13.27 -4.65 1.90
C HIS A 104 -12.44 -3.36 1.85
N ILE A 105 -12.45 -2.68 0.69
CA ILE A 105 -11.71 -1.43 0.49
C ILE A 105 -12.24 -0.34 1.41
N VAL A 106 -13.57 -0.22 1.58
CA VAL A 106 -14.20 0.75 2.49
C VAL A 106 -13.65 0.60 3.92
N PHE A 107 -13.69 -0.60 4.49
CA PHE A 107 -13.11 -0.86 5.83
C PHE A 107 -11.62 -0.51 5.89
N ARG A 108 -10.88 -0.84 4.83
CA ARG A 108 -9.45 -0.54 4.76
C ARG A 108 -9.16 0.96 4.66
N CYS A 109 -10.07 1.76 4.13
CA CYS A 109 -9.96 3.21 4.10
C CYS A 109 -10.16 3.82 5.51
N PHE A 110 -11.04 3.23 6.32
CA PHE A 110 -11.24 3.65 7.72
C PHE A 110 -9.99 3.47 8.60
N SER A 111 -9.04 2.60 8.24
CA SER A 111 -7.79 2.45 8.98
C SER A 111 -7.00 3.76 9.12
N THR A 112 -7.15 4.69 8.16
CA THR A 112 -6.53 6.02 8.20
C THR A 112 -7.11 6.89 9.32
N VAL A 113 -8.43 6.88 9.48
CA VAL A 113 -9.15 7.55 10.56
C VAL A 113 -8.79 6.91 11.91
N ILE A 114 -8.77 5.57 11.98
CA ILE A 114 -8.33 4.84 13.17
C ILE A 114 -6.89 5.24 13.55
N THR A 115 -6.01 5.43 12.58
CA THR A 115 -4.61 5.87 12.82
C THR A 115 -4.56 7.24 13.51
N VAL A 116 -5.41 8.19 13.10
CA VAL A 116 -5.51 9.50 13.78
C VAL A 116 -5.90 9.33 15.24
N CYS A 117 -6.94 8.52 15.50
CA CYS A 117 -7.42 8.24 16.86
C CYS A 117 -6.38 7.54 17.72
N VAL A 118 -5.78 6.45 17.22
CA VAL A 118 -4.77 5.66 17.92
C VAL A 118 -3.52 6.50 18.19
N CYS A 119 -3.05 7.30 17.23
CA CYS A 119 -1.95 8.24 17.47
C CYS A 119 -2.29 9.24 18.58
N ARG A 120 -3.51 9.79 18.62
CA ARG A 120 -3.91 10.74 19.64
C ARG A 120 -3.90 10.09 21.03
N VAL A 121 -4.45 8.89 21.16
CA VAL A 121 -4.57 8.16 22.43
C VAL A 121 -3.20 7.67 22.91
N LEU A 122 -2.42 6.99 22.06
CA LEU A 122 -1.18 6.34 22.48
C LEU A 122 0.03 7.28 22.56
N THR A 123 0.10 8.28 21.68
CA THR A 123 1.28 9.16 21.58
C THR A 123 1.02 10.59 22.04
N GLY A 124 -0.22 10.90 22.45
CA GLY A 124 -0.64 12.25 22.83
C GLY A 124 -0.61 13.27 21.68
N ARG A 125 -0.40 12.82 20.43
CA ARG A 125 -0.25 13.72 19.28
C ARG A 125 -1.55 14.42 18.94
N ARG A 126 -1.48 15.74 18.79
CA ARG A 126 -2.57 16.58 18.31
C ARG A 126 -2.36 16.90 16.84
N TYR A 127 -3.36 16.60 16.03
CA TYR A 127 -3.42 16.97 14.62
C TYR A 127 -4.20 18.28 14.47
N SER A 128 -3.82 19.09 13.49
CA SER A 128 -4.58 20.31 13.18
C SER A 128 -5.97 19.95 12.63
N SER A 129 -6.95 20.85 12.79
CA SER A 129 -8.29 20.65 12.24
C SER A 129 -8.26 20.41 10.73
N LEU A 130 -7.31 21.04 10.02
CA LEU A 130 -7.11 20.83 8.58
C LEU A 130 -6.58 19.42 8.25
N GLN A 131 -5.71 18.85 9.09
CA GLN A 131 -5.24 17.46 8.96
C GLN A 131 -6.34 16.43 9.26
N VAL A 132 -7.22 16.72 10.21
CA VAL A 132 -8.37 15.85 10.50
C VAL A 132 -9.38 15.93 9.35
N PHE A 133 -9.75 17.14 8.92
CA PHE A 133 -10.67 17.36 7.81
C PHE A 133 -10.18 16.71 6.50
N SER A 134 -8.90 16.87 6.16
CA SER A 134 -8.31 16.20 5.00
C SER A 134 -8.37 14.68 5.09
N THR A 135 -8.19 14.09 6.28
CA THR A 135 -8.30 12.64 6.48
C THR A 135 -9.74 12.16 6.24
N THR A 136 -10.74 12.92 6.70
CA THR A 136 -12.15 12.63 6.42
C THR A 136 -12.44 12.72 4.92
N LEU A 137 -11.96 13.77 4.25
CA LEU A 137 -12.13 13.97 2.81
C LEU A 137 -11.47 12.85 1.97
N LEU A 138 -10.27 12.43 2.38
CA LEU A 138 -9.56 11.28 1.80
C LEU A 138 -10.38 9.99 1.94
N THR A 139 -10.96 9.78 3.13
CA THR A 139 -11.74 8.56 3.42
C THR A 139 -13.03 8.56 2.62
N SER A 140 -13.78 9.68 2.57
CA SER A 140 -15.02 9.77 1.81
C SER A 140 -14.79 9.62 0.30
N GLY A 141 -13.76 10.28 -0.24
CA GLY A 141 -13.37 10.13 -1.65
C GLY A 141 -13.01 8.69 -1.99
N ALA A 142 -12.26 8.02 -1.12
CA ALA A 142 -11.86 6.64 -1.32
C ALA A 142 -13.05 5.67 -1.28
N VAL A 143 -14.00 5.89 -0.38
CA VAL A 143 -15.27 5.13 -0.30
C VAL A 143 -16.10 5.35 -1.57
N LEU A 144 -16.28 6.60 -2.00
CA LEU A 144 -17.04 6.92 -3.22
C LEU A 144 -16.43 6.26 -4.46
N ALA A 145 -15.11 6.39 -4.64
CA ALA A 145 -14.41 5.79 -5.77
C ALA A 145 -14.47 4.26 -5.79
N SER A 146 -14.59 3.62 -4.62
CA SER A 146 -14.63 2.16 -4.50
C SER A 146 -16.05 1.61 -4.69
N LEU A 147 -17.06 2.25 -4.13
CA LEU A 147 -18.46 1.81 -4.23
C LEU A 147 -19.07 2.11 -5.60
N PHE A 148 -18.72 3.25 -6.18
CA PHE A 148 -19.28 3.73 -7.45
C PHE A 148 -18.24 3.62 -8.57
N LYS A 149 -17.46 2.53 -8.60
CA LYS A 149 -16.45 2.31 -9.64
C LYS A 149 -17.11 2.17 -11.02
N GLU A 150 -18.17 1.37 -11.11
CA GLU A 150 -18.84 1.01 -12.37
C GLU A 150 -20.12 1.83 -12.57
N ASP A 151 -20.89 2.04 -11.49
CA ASP A 151 -22.15 2.77 -11.53
C ASP A 151 -22.02 4.22 -11.07
N ASN A 152 -22.84 5.11 -11.65
CA ASN A 152 -22.97 6.48 -11.18
C ASN A 152 -23.81 6.55 -9.88
N PHE A 153 -23.54 7.58 -9.09
CA PHE A 153 -24.25 7.84 -7.84
C PHE A 153 -25.74 8.07 -8.07
N HIS A 154 -26.55 7.23 -7.45
CA HIS A 154 -27.98 7.47 -7.27
C HIS A 154 -28.32 7.32 -5.80
N TRP A 155 -29.09 8.27 -5.25
CA TRP A 155 -29.45 8.29 -3.83
C TRP A 155 -30.20 7.02 -3.42
N ASN A 156 -31.14 6.56 -4.27
CA ASN A 156 -31.86 5.29 -4.08
C ASN A 156 -30.91 4.08 -4.12
N GLY A 157 -29.89 4.12 -4.99
CA GLY A 157 -28.87 3.07 -5.08
C GLY A 157 -28.01 2.99 -3.81
N LEU A 158 -27.60 4.14 -3.26
CA LEU A 158 -26.89 4.21 -1.98
C LEU A 158 -27.78 3.68 -0.84
N GLN A 159 -29.04 4.13 -0.78
CA GLN A 159 -29.98 3.69 0.25
C GLN A 159 -30.21 2.17 0.19
N ASN A 160 -30.34 1.60 -1.01
CA ASN A 160 -30.48 0.16 -1.20
C ASN A 160 -29.22 -0.60 -0.78
N MET A 161 -28.02 -0.10 -1.12
CA MET A 161 -26.77 -0.73 -0.73
C MET A 161 -26.58 -0.72 0.79
N VAL A 162 -26.81 0.42 1.44
CA VAL A 162 -26.74 0.56 2.90
C VAL A 162 -27.82 -0.29 3.58
N GLY A 163 -29.03 -0.28 3.04
CA GLY A 163 -30.16 -1.12 3.48
C GLY A 163 -29.80 -2.60 3.42
N ASN A 164 -29.32 -3.09 2.28
CA ASN A 164 -28.89 -4.48 2.10
C ASN A 164 -27.75 -4.87 3.04
N PHE A 165 -26.75 -3.99 3.22
CA PHE A 165 -25.66 -4.21 4.15
C PHE A 165 -26.17 -4.31 5.60
N SER A 166 -27.05 -3.39 6.01
CA SER A 166 -27.65 -3.40 7.36
C SER A 166 -28.52 -4.64 7.58
N HIS A 167 -29.31 -5.03 6.57
CA HIS A 167 -30.11 -6.25 6.60
C HIS A 167 -29.23 -7.50 6.67
N GLN A 168 -28.10 -7.55 5.96
CA GLN A 168 -27.13 -8.65 6.05
C GLN A 168 -26.41 -8.69 7.41
N ILE A 169 -26.21 -7.56 8.09
CA ILE A 169 -25.63 -7.56 9.44
C ILE A 169 -26.63 -8.09 10.47
N VAL A 170 -27.89 -7.65 10.39
CA VAL A 170 -28.92 -7.94 11.41
C VAL A 170 -29.57 -9.31 11.20
N TYR A 171 -29.88 -9.65 9.95
CA TYR A 171 -30.62 -10.86 9.57
C TYR A 171 -29.80 -11.83 8.70
N GLY A 172 -28.59 -11.46 8.29
CA GLY A 172 -27.76 -12.30 7.43
C GLY A 172 -27.06 -13.43 8.18
N ASP A 173 -26.40 -14.30 7.39
CA ASP A 173 -25.68 -15.45 7.91
C ASP A 173 -24.54 -15.04 8.86
N SER A 174 -24.31 -15.85 9.90
CA SER A 174 -23.21 -15.70 10.87
C SER A 174 -21.86 -15.53 10.15
N SER A 175 -21.70 -16.14 8.98
CA SER A 175 -20.54 -16.00 8.10
C SER A 175 -20.26 -14.54 7.73
N PHE A 176 -21.25 -13.78 7.28
CA PHE A 176 -21.05 -12.39 6.84
C PHE A 176 -20.60 -11.50 7.99
N MET A 177 -21.25 -11.62 9.15
CA MET A 177 -20.86 -10.90 10.37
C MET A 177 -19.42 -11.22 10.79
N LYS A 178 -19.00 -12.49 10.71
CA LYS A 178 -17.59 -12.88 10.95
C LYS A 178 -16.65 -12.16 9.98
N GLY A 179 -17.00 -12.08 8.69
CA GLY A 179 -16.25 -11.33 7.68
C GLY A 179 -16.08 -9.85 8.04
N VAL A 180 -17.16 -9.18 8.45
CA VAL A 180 -17.13 -7.77 8.89
C VAL A 180 -16.26 -7.59 10.14
N CYS A 181 -16.41 -8.45 11.15
CA CYS A 181 -15.59 -8.42 12.37
C CYS A 181 -14.09 -8.58 12.05
N LEU A 182 -13.73 -9.48 11.13
CA LEU A 182 -12.35 -9.65 10.68
C LEU A 182 -11.80 -8.40 10.00
N LEU A 183 -12.60 -7.70 9.20
CA LEU A 183 -12.19 -6.44 8.57
C LEU A 183 -11.96 -5.32 9.58
N ILE A 184 -12.84 -5.18 10.56
CA ILE A 184 -12.68 -4.21 11.65
C ILE A 184 -11.39 -4.51 12.41
N LEU A 185 -11.21 -5.76 12.85
CA LEU A 185 -10.00 -6.20 13.56
C LEU A 185 -8.74 -5.93 12.73
N SER A 186 -8.74 -6.29 11.45
CA SER A 186 -7.59 -6.07 10.55
C SER A 186 -7.23 -4.59 10.40
N SER A 187 -8.23 -3.70 10.41
CA SER A 187 -8.07 -2.26 10.28
C SER A 187 -7.45 -1.64 11.53
N PHE A 188 -7.86 -2.11 12.71
CA PHE A 188 -7.20 -1.76 13.98
C PHE A 188 -5.75 -2.25 14.00
N LEU A 189 -5.49 -3.52 13.69
CA LEU A 189 -4.13 -4.08 13.67
C LEU A 189 -3.20 -3.34 12.72
N SER A 190 -3.68 -3.00 11.51
CA SER A 190 -2.94 -2.18 10.53
C SER A 190 -2.61 -0.78 11.06
N SER A 191 -3.55 -0.15 11.77
CA SER A 191 -3.34 1.14 12.42
C SER A 191 -2.30 1.05 13.54
N PHE A 192 -2.43 0.08 14.45
CA PHE A 192 -1.46 -0.17 15.51
C PHE A 192 -0.05 -0.42 14.96
N LEU A 193 0.07 -1.24 13.90
CA LEU A 193 1.35 -1.48 13.22
C LEU A 193 1.97 -0.18 12.68
N SER A 194 1.14 0.70 12.09
CA SER A 194 1.60 1.99 11.56
C SER A 194 2.12 2.90 12.67
N VAL A 195 1.42 2.97 13.80
CA VAL A 195 1.85 3.74 14.99
C VAL A 195 3.09 3.13 15.65
N LEU A 196 3.15 1.80 15.76
CA LEU A 196 4.31 1.08 16.30
C LEU A 196 5.56 1.34 15.45
N THR A 197 5.41 1.34 14.13
CA THR A 197 6.51 1.64 13.20
C THR A 197 7.02 3.07 13.41
N GLU A 198 6.13 4.07 13.52
CA GLU A 198 6.52 5.44 13.83
C GLU A 198 7.23 5.53 15.19
N TRP A 199 6.65 4.94 16.23
CA TRP A 199 7.20 4.94 17.58
C TRP A 199 8.60 4.32 17.60
N THR A 200 8.79 3.19 16.91
CA THR A 200 10.08 2.50 16.79
C THR A 200 11.14 3.43 16.22
N TYR A 201 10.84 4.12 15.10
CA TYR A 201 11.79 5.04 14.48
C TYR A 201 12.06 6.30 15.30
N THR A 202 11.11 6.74 16.13
CA THR A 202 11.33 7.87 17.03
C THR A 202 12.14 7.50 18.27
N THR A 203 12.02 6.27 18.75
CA THR A 203 12.63 5.81 20.01
C THR A 203 14.02 5.21 19.80
N TYR A 204 14.17 4.33 18.81
CA TYR A 204 15.42 3.58 18.56
C TYR A 204 16.25 4.13 17.41
N GLY A 205 15.75 5.14 16.70
CA GLY A 205 16.43 5.74 15.55
C GLY A 205 16.00 5.15 14.21
N LYS A 206 16.50 5.74 13.12
CA LYS A 206 16.00 5.54 11.76
C LYS A 206 16.65 4.34 11.05
N HIS A 207 16.71 3.21 11.73
CA HIS A 207 17.30 1.97 11.22
C HIS A 207 16.34 1.23 10.28
N TRP A 208 15.95 1.88 9.18
CA TRP A 208 14.90 1.36 8.29
C TRP A 208 15.32 0.10 7.53
N ARG A 209 16.60 -0.05 7.18
CA ARG A 209 17.13 -1.25 6.51
C ARG A 209 17.08 -2.47 7.43
N GLU A 210 17.53 -2.31 8.67
CA GLU A 210 17.43 -3.31 9.73
C GLU A 210 15.96 -3.72 9.96
N ASN A 211 15.06 -2.73 10.06
CA ASN A 211 13.63 -2.99 10.22
C ASN A 211 13.05 -3.77 9.04
N VAL A 212 13.36 -3.39 7.79
CA VAL A 212 12.89 -4.12 6.59
C VAL A 212 13.39 -5.55 6.62
N PHE A 213 14.69 -5.77 6.89
CA PHE A 213 15.25 -7.12 6.94
C PHE A 213 14.53 -7.99 7.98
N TYR A 214 14.48 -7.57 9.24
CA TYR A 214 13.91 -8.40 10.30
C TYR A 214 12.41 -8.62 10.14
N LEU A 215 11.65 -7.63 9.66
CA LEU A 215 10.22 -7.81 9.41
C LEU A 215 9.94 -8.91 8.38
N HIS A 216 10.70 -8.96 7.28
CA HIS A 216 10.47 -9.95 6.23
C HIS A 216 11.10 -11.30 6.61
N PHE A 217 12.32 -11.29 7.14
CA PHE A 217 13.03 -12.51 7.53
C PHE A 217 12.29 -13.28 8.63
N LEU A 218 11.83 -12.59 9.69
CA LEU A 218 11.08 -13.22 10.77
C LEU A 218 9.65 -13.62 10.37
N SER A 219 9.13 -13.10 9.26
CA SER A 219 7.85 -13.54 8.71
C SER A 219 7.98 -14.80 7.85
N LEU A 220 9.16 -15.12 7.32
CA LEU A 220 9.38 -16.29 6.45
C LEU A 220 8.94 -17.62 7.07
N PRO A 221 9.23 -17.93 8.35
CA PRO A 221 8.78 -19.17 8.98
C PRO A 221 7.25 -19.34 8.96
N LEU A 222 6.49 -18.25 8.93
CA LEU A 222 5.04 -18.31 8.90
C LEU A 222 4.49 -18.81 7.56
N PHE A 223 5.27 -18.77 6.47
CA PHE A 223 4.88 -19.35 5.19
C PHE A 223 4.88 -20.89 5.21
N LEU A 224 5.50 -21.53 6.21
CA LEU A 224 5.46 -22.98 6.39
C LEU A 224 4.04 -23.50 6.59
N PHE A 225 3.13 -22.70 7.17
CA PHE A 225 1.72 -23.07 7.30
C PHE A 225 1.01 -23.24 5.95
N ASN A 226 1.50 -22.58 4.89
CA ASN A 226 0.92 -22.63 3.55
C ASN A 226 1.87 -23.29 2.53
N HIS A 227 2.82 -24.11 2.98
CA HIS A 227 3.85 -24.69 2.11
C HIS A 227 3.27 -25.53 0.95
N ASN A 228 2.23 -26.32 1.21
CA ASN A 228 1.56 -27.13 0.18
C ASN A 228 0.98 -26.28 -0.95
N GLN A 229 0.39 -25.13 -0.59
CA GLN A 229 -0.14 -24.18 -1.56
C GLN A 229 1.00 -23.55 -2.37
N ILE A 230 2.07 -23.09 -1.71
CA ILE A 230 3.24 -22.48 -2.37
C ILE A 230 3.91 -23.46 -3.33
N TRP A 231 4.06 -24.73 -2.93
CA TRP A 231 4.67 -25.76 -3.77
C TRP A 231 3.84 -26.02 -5.02
N THR A 232 2.53 -26.19 -4.86
CA THR A 232 1.61 -26.43 -5.98
C THR A 232 1.57 -25.25 -6.94
N GLU A 233 1.49 -24.02 -6.42
CA GLU A 233 1.55 -22.80 -7.24
C GLU A 233 2.88 -22.68 -7.98
N GLY A 234 3.99 -23.09 -7.35
CA GLY A 234 5.33 -23.09 -7.94
C GLY A 234 5.44 -24.05 -9.11
N THR A 235 5.06 -25.31 -8.92
CA THR A 235 5.15 -26.32 -9.99
C THR A 235 4.26 -25.96 -11.17
N LEU A 236 3.07 -25.42 -10.93
CA LEU A 236 2.16 -24.93 -11.98
C LEU A 236 2.77 -23.76 -12.78
N LEU A 237 3.43 -22.81 -12.11
CA LEU A 237 4.03 -21.66 -12.77
C LEU A 237 5.25 -22.02 -13.62
N PHE A 238 6.11 -22.93 -13.12
CA PHE A 238 7.36 -23.30 -13.81
C PHE A 238 7.19 -24.37 -14.88
N ASN A 239 6.14 -25.19 -14.81
CA ASN A 239 5.82 -26.17 -15.85
C ASN A 239 4.97 -25.58 -16.99
N ASP A 240 4.71 -24.26 -16.97
CA ASP A 240 3.98 -23.60 -18.05
C ASP A 240 4.75 -23.72 -19.39
N THR A 241 4.04 -24.16 -20.42
CA THR A 241 4.59 -24.44 -21.75
C THR A 241 4.88 -23.16 -22.54
N LYS A 242 4.27 -22.03 -22.16
CA LYS A 242 4.47 -20.75 -22.84
C LYS A 242 5.78 -20.11 -22.40
N THR A 243 6.74 -20.12 -23.31
CA THR A 243 8.08 -19.58 -23.10
C THR A 243 8.35 -18.36 -23.99
N HIS A 244 9.07 -17.38 -23.46
CA HIS A 244 9.67 -16.31 -24.24
C HIS A 244 11.14 -16.63 -24.47
N THR A 245 11.58 -16.54 -25.72
CA THR A 245 12.99 -16.68 -26.09
C THR A 245 13.69 -15.34 -25.91
N LEU A 246 14.60 -15.28 -24.95
CA LEU A 246 15.52 -14.16 -24.75
C LEU A 246 16.82 -14.47 -25.48
N CYS A 247 17.13 -13.73 -26.54
CA CYS A 247 18.39 -13.86 -27.26
C CYS A 247 19.33 -12.70 -26.90
N TYR A 248 20.53 -13.04 -26.42
CA TYR A 248 21.63 -12.09 -26.21
C TYR A 248 22.82 -12.51 -27.07
N GLY A 249 23.01 -11.83 -28.19
CA GLY A 249 23.94 -12.27 -29.22
C GLY A 249 23.50 -13.60 -29.84
N HIS A 250 24.40 -14.59 -29.91
CA HIS A 250 24.14 -15.92 -30.49
C HIS A 250 23.52 -16.94 -29.51
N ILE A 251 23.28 -16.56 -28.25
CA ILE A 251 22.74 -17.47 -27.23
C ILE A 251 21.28 -17.10 -26.97
N CYS A 252 20.37 -18.06 -27.20
CA CYS A 252 18.95 -17.90 -26.92
C CYS A 252 18.55 -18.81 -25.74
N TYR A 253 17.96 -18.20 -24.71
CA TYR A 253 17.40 -18.91 -23.56
C TYR A 253 15.88 -18.84 -23.62
N SER A 254 15.22 -20.00 -23.53
CA SER A 254 13.76 -20.05 -23.42
C SER A 254 13.37 -19.95 -21.95
N VAL A 255 12.71 -18.87 -21.56
CA VAL A 255 12.28 -18.62 -20.18
C VAL A 255 10.75 -18.64 -20.11
N PRO A 256 10.13 -19.36 -19.15
CA PRO A 256 8.68 -19.35 -18.98
C PRO A 256 8.16 -17.92 -18.79
N ARG A 257 7.12 -17.54 -19.55
CA ARG A 257 6.56 -16.18 -19.55
C ARG A 257 6.14 -15.75 -18.15
N LYS A 258 5.46 -16.62 -17.41
CA LYS A 258 5.02 -16.38 -16.03
C LYS A 258 6.21 -16.18 -15.07
N ALA A 259 7.35 -16.84 -15.29
CA ALA A 259 8.55 -16.63 -14.49
C ALA A 259 9.14 -15.22 -14.66
N MET A 260 9.09 -14.66 -15.88
CA MET A 260 9.51 -13.28 -16.13
C MET A 260 8.62 -12.27 -15.40
N TYR A 261 7.30 -12.45 -15.46
CA TYR A 261 6.37 -11.58 -14.72
C TYR A 261 6.50 -11.72 -13.21
N LEU A 262 6.74 -12.94 -12.70
CA LEU A 262 7.05 -13.18 -11.28
C LEU A 262 8.30 -12.40 -10.86
N LEU A 263 9.39 -12.49 -11.64
CA LEU A 263 10.61 -11.74 -11.35
C LEU A 263 10.35 -10.23 -11.35
N GLY A 264 9.67 -9.71 -12.37
CA GLY A 264 9.28 -8.31 -12.45
C GLY A 264 8.44 -7.86 -11.25
N ASN A 265 7.52 -8.71 -10.80
CA ASN A 265 6.68 -8.44 -9.64
C ASN A 265 7.49 -8.36 -8.35
N VAL A 266 8.36 -9.34 -8.10
CA VAL A 266 9.19 -9.42 -6.89
C VAL A 266 10.19 -8.26 -6.84
N LEU A 267 10.83 -7.91 -7.95
CA LEU A 267 11.74 -6.75 -8.04
C LEU A 267 11.02 -5.42 -7.81
N SER A 268 9.87 -5.23 -8.45
CA SER A 268 9.07 -4.01 -8.29
C SER A 268 8.57 -3.87 -6.85
N GLN A 269 8.15 -4.98 -6.24
CA GLN A 269 7.74 -5.00 -4.84
C GLN A 269 8.90 -4.70 -3.88
N TYR A 270 10.12 -5.19 -4.14
CA TYR A 270 11.30 -4.85 -3.35
C TYR A 270 11.55 -3.33 -3.36
N ILE A 271 11.47 -2.69 -4.52
CA ILE A 271 11.60 -1.22 -4.67
C ILE A 271 10.49 -0.50 -3.88
N CYS A 272 9.25 -0.98 -3.98
CA CYS A 272 8.09 -0.47 -3.25
C CYS A 272 8.32 -0.53 -1.73
N ILE A 273 8.69 -1.69 -1.18
CA ILE A 273 8.90 -1.93 0.25
C ILE A 273 10.01 -1.02 0.80
N ASN A 274 11.13 -0.93 0.09
CA ASN A 274 12.22 -0.03 0.47
C ASN A 274 11.77 1.44 0.47
N GLY A 275 10.99 1.84 -0.54
CA GLY A 275 10.42 3.19 -0.59
C GLY A 275 9.51 3.48 0.61
N VAL A 276 8.59 2.56 0.94
CA VAL A 276 7.67 2.69 2.06
C VAL A 276 8.42 2.77 3.39
N SER A 277 9.33 1.85 3.69
CA SER A 277 10.04 1.82 4.98
C SER A 277 11.00 3.00 5.14
N LYS A 278 11.66 3.43 4.06
CA LYS A 278 12.48 4.63 4.07
C LYS A 278 11.63 5.87 4.32
N LEU A 279 10.44 5.99 3.70
CA LEU A 279 9.50 7.08 3.96
C LEU A 279 8.97 7.05 5.41
N ALA A 280 8.60 5.87 5.91
CA ALA A 280 8.13 5.66 7.29
C ALA A 280 9.15 6.14 8.35
N SER A 281 10.44 5.99 8.08
CA SER A 281 11.50 6.51 8.97
C SER A 281 11.65 8.05 8.94
N GLN A 282 11.02 8.70 7.97
CA GLN A 282 11.17 10.14 7.70
C GLN A 282 9.90 10.94 7.99
N THR A 283 8.74 10.28 8.00
CA THR A 283 7.42 10.88 8.20
C THR A 283 6.67 10.21 9.35
N GLY A 284 5.57 10.80 9.80
CA GLY A 284 4.69 10.15 10.78
C GLY A 284 3.77 9.10 10.15
N ALA A 285 3.12 8.29 10.99
CA ALA A 285 2.19 7.23 10.60
C ALA A 285 1.05 7.78 9.74
N LEU A 286 0.47 8.93 10.11
CA LEU A 286 -0.60 9.55 9.33
C LEU A 286 -0.13 9.95 7.92
N THR A 287 1.04 10.57 7.78
CA THR A 287 1.58 10.95 6.46
C THR A 287 1.84 9.72 5.60
N LEU A 288 2.38 8.65 6.21
CA LEU A 288 2.59 7.38 5.53
C LEU A 288 1.26 6.79 5.03
N SER A 289 0.24 6.76 5.88
CA SER A 289 -1.11 6.30 5.52
C SER A 289 -1.72 7.11 4.37
N VAL A 290 -1.57 8.43 4.37
CA VAL A 290 -2.03 9.30 3.27
C VAL A 290 -1.31 8.97 1.96
N VAL A 291 0.02 8.84 1.97
CA VAL A 291 0.80 8.52 0.75
C VAL A 291 0.45 7.13 0.22
N LEU A 292 0.26 6.14 1.10
CA LEU A 292 -0.16 4.80 0.71
C LEU A 292 -1.59 4.77 0.14
N LEU A 293 -2.48 5.63 0.62
CA LEU A 293 -3.82 5.78 0.06
C LEU A 293 -3.74 6.37 -1.35
N VAL A 294 -3.00 7.48 -1.54
CA VAL A 294 -2.78 8.10 -2.85
C VAL A 294 -2.18 7.12 -3.85
N ARG A 295 -1.21 6.29 -3.44
CA ARG A 295 -0.67 5.19 -4.26
C ARG A 295 -1.76 4.28 -4.82
N ARG A 296 -2.73 3.85 -4.00
CA ARG A 296 -3.80 2.94 -4.45
C ARG A 296 -4.64 3.55 -5.57
N PHE A 297 -4.94 4.84 -5.47
CA PHE A 297 -5.72 5.55 -6.50
C PHE A 297 -4.92 5.84 -7.76
N ILE A 298 -3.61 6.10 -7.65
CA ILE A 298 -2.74 6.17 -8.83
C ILE A 298 -2.68 4.80 -9.53
N SER A 299 -2.53 3.71 -8.79
CA SER A 299 -2.59 2.35 -9.36
C SER A 299 -3.92 2.06 -10.04
N LEU A 300 -5.05 2.49 -9.45
CA LEU A 300 -6.38 2.34 -10.04
C LEU A 300 -6.49 3.10 -11.36
N LEU A 301 -6.08 4.37 -11.40
CA LEU A 301 -6.12 5.17 -12.62
C LEU A 301 -5.23 4.59 -13.72
N LEU A 302 -4.05 4.09 -13.36
CA LEU A 302 -3.15 3.45 -14.30
C LEU A 302 -3.73 2.15 -14.85
N SER A 303 -4.43 1.37 -14.02
CA SER A 303 -5.17 0.18 -14.46
C SER A 303 -6.31 0.54 -15.41
N VAL A 304 -7.12 1.55 -15.09
CA VAL A 304 -8.16 2.09 -15.97
C VAL A 304 -7.56 2.50 -17.33
N TYR A 305 -6.43 3.22 -17.32
CA TYR A 305 -5.75 3.68 -18.52
C TYR A 305 -5.14 2.55 -19.37
N LEU A 306 -4.45 1.60 -18.75
CA LEU A 306 -3.74 0.54 -19.47
C LEU A 306 -4.66 -0.57 -20.00
N PHE A 307 -5.74 -0.87 -19.27
CA PHE A 307 -6.66 -1.96 -19.61
C PHE A 307 -7.95 -1.49 -20.28
N ASN A 308 -8.05 -0.20 -20.62
CA ASN A 308 -9.25 0.42 -21.21
C ASN A 308 -10.55 0.13 -20.43
N ASN A 309 -10.43 -0.02 -19.11
CA ASN A 309 -11.60 -0.19 -18.23
C ASN A 309 -12.28 1.16 -18.03
N THR A 310 -13.61 1.19 -17.93
CA THR A 310 -14.33 2.43 -17.66
C THR A 310 -14.49 2.66 -16.16
N LEU A 311 -14.25 3.89 -15.72
CA LEU A 311 -14.60 4.37 -14.38
C LEU A 311 -15.82 5.29 -14.49
N SER A 312 -16.80 5.14 -13.58
CA SER A 312 -17.99 5.99 -13.54
C SER A 312 -17.62 7.46 -13.26
N GLU A 313 -18.54 8.40 -13.55
CA GLU A 313 -18.30 9.81 -13.25
C GLU A 313 -18.17 10.06 -11.74
N THR A 314 -18.93 9.32 -10.95
CA THR A 314 -18.83 9.35 -9.49
C THR A 314 -17.51 8.76 -9.00
N GLY A 315 -17.03 7.70 -9.67
CA GLY A 315 -15.73 7.12 -9.42
C GLY A 315 -14.60 8.15 -9.59
N TYR A 316 -14.62 8.89 -10.70
CA TYR A 316 -13.68 9.99 -10.95
C TYR A 316 -13.79 11.11 -9.91
N PHE A 317 -15.01 11.47 -9.50
CA PHE A 317 -15.21 12.46 -8.43
C PHE A 317 -14.63 11.98 -7.08
N GLY A 318 -14.81 10.71 -6.73
CA GLY A 318 -14.20 10.11 -5.54
C GLY A 318 -12.67 10.17 -5.59
N VAL A 319 -12.07 9.84 -6.74
CA VAL A 319 -10.63 9.97 -6.98
C VAL A 319 -10.17 11.42 -6.80
N PHE A 320 -10.91 12.39 -7.34
CA PHE A 320 -10.62 13.81 -7.15
C PHE A 320 -10.61 14.20 -5.67
N LEU A 321 -11.61 13.78 -4.89
CA LEU A 321 -11.67 14.07 -3.46
C LEU A 321 -10.47 13.49 -2.69
N VAL A 322 -9.99 12.30 -3.08
CA VAL A 322 -8.76 11.74 -2.50
C VAL A 322 -7.57 12.65 -2.76
N PHE A 323 -7.35 13.07 -4.01
CA PHE A 323 -6.21 13.93 -4.33
C PHE A 323 -6.34 15.32 -3.69
N LEU A 324 -7.55 15.87 -3.61
CA LEU A 324 -7.82 17.13 -2.92
C LEU A 324 -7.54 17.01 -1.42
N GLY A 325 -8.01 15.94 -0.77
CA GLY A 325 -7.75 15.69 0.64
C GLY A 325 -6.26 15.55 0.94
N ALA A 326 -5.51 14.83 0.11
CA ALA A 326 -4.06 14.74 0.25
C ALA A 326 -3.35 16.09 0.05
N LEU A 327 -3.83 16.96 -0.86
CA LEU A 327 -3.30 18.32 -1.01
C LEU A 327 -3.53 19.15 0.26
N ILE A 328 -4.76 19.14 0.77
CA ILE A 328 -5.14 19.86 1.99
C ILE A 328 -4.33 19.37 3.19
N TYR A 329 -4.09 18.06 3.29
CA TYR A 329 -3.25 17.46 4.32
C TYR A 329 -1.82 18.01 4.29
N LEU A 330 -1.22 18.09 3.09
CA LEU A 330 0.13 18.63 2.90
C LEU A 330 0.20 20.11 3.30
N LEU A 331 -0.82 20.90 2.98
CA LEU A 331 -0.93 22.31 3.39
C LEU A 331 -1.04 22.44 4.91
N GLY A 332 -1.96 21.70 5.55
CA GLY A 332 -2.13 21.74 7.01
C GLY A 332 -0.93 21.25 7.81
N SER A 333 -0.17 20.32 7.25
CA SER A 333 1.11 19.89 7.82
C SER A 333 2.14 21.04 7.86
N GLN A 334 2.16 21.92 6.85
CA GLN A 334 3.04 23.08 6.83
C GLN A 334 2.65 24.12 7.88
N ASP A 335 1.38 24.46 7.97
CA ASP A 335 0.90 25.51 8.89
C ASP A 335 1.14 25.15 10.36
N ALA A 336 0.94 23.87 10.71
CA ALA A 336 1.27 23.36 12.04
C ALA A 336 2.78 23.51 12.36
N THR A 337 3.67 23.30 11.39
CA THR A 337 5.11 23.51 11.59
C THR A 337 5.52 24.99 11.63
N ARG A 338 4.77 25.87 10.95
CA ARG A 338 5.03 27.33 10.94
C ARG A 338 4.56 27.99 12.23
N SER A 339 3.42 27.57 12.79
CA SER A 339 2.87 28.07 14.05
C SER A 339 3.76 27.77 15.26
N LYS A 340 4.28 26.52 15.37
CA LYS A 340 5.24 26.14 16.43
C LYS A 340 6.53 26.97 16.46
N LYS A 341 6.92 27.60 15.34
CA LYS A 341 8.09 28.49 15.26
C LYS A 341 7.84 29.93 15.69
N LYS A 342 6.57 30.38 15.75
CA LYS A 342 6.21 31.75 16.15
C LYS A 342 6.01 31.89 17.67
N GLY A 343 5.67 30.79 18.36
CA GLY A 343 5.39 30.80 19.81
C GLY A 343 6.57 30.45 20.72
N TRP A 344 7.75 30.09 20.20
CA TRP A 344 8.92 29.75 21.01
C TRP A 344 10.15 30.49 20.49
N GLY A 345 10.72 31.36 21.33
CA GLY A 345 12.06 31.91 21.15
C GLY A 345 13.06 30.77 20.92
N ARG A 346 13.95 30.99 19.93
CA ARG A 346 14.98 30.08 19.38
C ARG A 346 15.31 28.84 20.23
N ILE A 347 14.79 27.68 19.81
CA ILE A 347 15.50 26.39 19.89
C ILE A 347 15.78 25.98 18.44
N PRO A 348 17.00 25.51 18.08
CA PRO A 348 17.35 25.25 16.69
C PRO A 348 16.64 24.01 16.14
N SER A 349 15.36 24.17 15.77
CA SER A 349 14.56 23.16 15.11
C SER A 349 14.67 23.29 13.59
N ARG A 350 15.48 22.37 13.02
CA ARG A 350 15.59 21.93 11.62
C ARG A 350 15.17 22.96 10.55
N LYS A 351 16.16 23.61 9.94
CA LYS A 351 16.02 24.37 8.67
C LYS A 351 15.59 23.46 7.49
N HIS A 352 15.73 22.14 7.61
CA HIS A 352 15.40 21.13 6.60
C HIS A 352 13.91 20.84 6.35
N THR A 353 12.96 21.54 6.99
CA THR A 353 11.52 21.26 6.76
C THR A 353 10.88 22.29 5.81
N LYS A 354 11.27 23.57 5.85
CA LYS A 354 10.58 24.66 5.12
C LYS A 354 10.78 24.63 3.59
N LEU A 355 12.00 24.39 3.10
CA LEU A 355 12.29 24.37 1.65
C LEU A 355 11.74 23.13 0.93
N TYR A 356 11.38 22.10 1.70
CA TYR A 356 11.10 20.74 1.21
C TYR A 356 9.61 20.54 0.97
N THR A 357 8.77 21.07 1.86
CA THR A 357 7.32 20.94 1.73
C THR A 357 6.76 21.82 0.60
N SER A 358 7.34 22.99 0.32
CA SER A 358 6.96 23.84 -0.83
C SER A 358 7.25 23.19 -2.19
N ARG A 359 8.38 22.48 -2.34
CA ARG A 359 8.70 21.74 -3.58
C ARG A 359 7.98 20.38 -3.69
N CYS A 360 7.66 19.71 -2.59
CA CYS A 360 6.77 18.54 -2.59
C CYS A 360 5.35 18.93 -3.01
N ILE A 361 4.83 20.10 -2.61
CA ILE A 361 3.55 20.61 -3.11
C ILE A 361 3.64 20.84 -4.61
N HIS A 362 4.64 21.58 -5.10
CA HIS A 362 4.76 21.83 -6.54
C HIS A 362 4.80 20.53 -7.36
N ARG A 363 5.51 19.50 -6.90
CA ARG A 363 5.58 18.20 -7.59
C ARG A 363 4.34 17.33 -7.40
N TYR A 364 3.69 17.39 -6.23
CA TYR A 364 2.38 16.79 -6.01
C TYR A 364 1.34 17.44 -6.93
N THR A 365 1.36 18.77 -7.07
CA THR A 365 0.53 19.52 -8.02
C THR A 365 0.78 19.08 -9.45
N VAL A 366 2.04 18.84 -9.84
CA VAL A 366 2.37 18.27 -11.16
C VAL A 366 1.82 16.85 -11.33
N ILE A 367 1.97 15.97 -10.33
CA ILE A 367 1.41 14.61 -10.39
C ILE A 367 -0.12 14.64 -10.45
N THR A 368 -0.77 15.49 -9.65
CA THR A 368 -2.23 15.68 -9.72
C THR A 368 -2.64 16.27 -11.06
N ALA A 369 -1.89 17.22 -11.61
CA ALA A 369 -2.17 17.80 -12.92
C ALA A 369 -2.06 16.74 -14.02
N LEU A 370 -1.01 15.92 -14.02
CA LEU A 370 -0.87 14.79 -14.95
C LEU A 370 -2.00 13.77 -14.81
N VAL A 371 -2.40 13.46 -13.58
CA VAL A 371 -3.58 12.61 -13.32
C VAL A 371 -4.84 13.24 -13.89
N PHE A 372 -5.02 14.55 -13.72
CA PHE A 372 -6.17 15.29 -14.25
C PHE A 372 -6.17 15.36 -15.78
N GLU A 373 -5.03 15.57 -16.41
CA GLU A 373 -4.87 15.49 -17.87
C GLU A 373 -5.24 14.11 -18.39
N VAL A 374 -4.82 13.03 -17.71
CA VAL A 374 -5.23 11.66 -18.05
C VAL A 374 -6.74 11.48 -17.91
N ILE A 375 -7.35 12.00 -16.83
CA ILE A 375 -8.81 11.95 -16.63
C ILE A 375 -9.54 12.72 -17.74
N ILE A 376 -9.06 13.90 -18.11
CA ILE A 376 -9.65 14.75 -19.16
C ILE A 376 -9.52 14.04 -20.52
N ALA A 377 -8.35 13.53 -20.87
CA ALA A 377 -8.11 12.80 -22.10
C ALA A 377 -9.04 11.58 -22.25
N GLN A 378 -9.24 10.83 -21.16
CA GLN A 378 -10.17 9.70 -21.12
C GLN A 378 -11.63 10.14 -21.31
N ARG A 379 -12.05 11.25 -20.70
CA ARG A 379 -13.42 11.78 -20.85
C ARG A 379 -13.68 12.31 -22.26
N THR A 380 -12.68 12.90 -22.91
CA THR A 380 -12.77 13.37 -24.29
C THR A 380 -12.84 12.20 -25.27
N ASN A 381 -12.05 11.15 -25.05
CA ASN A 381 -12.10 9.94 -25.88
C ASN A 381 -13.48 9.26 -25.80
N ARG A 382 -14.07 9.19 -24.60
CA ARG A 382 -15.42 8.65 -24.37
C ARG A 382 -16.52 9.42 -25.13
N LYS A 383 -16.38 10.74 -25.29
CA LYS A 383 -17.33 11.58 -26.04
C LYS A 383 -17.19 11.45 -27.56
N ASN A 384 -16.06 10.95 -28.05
CA ASN A 384 -15.82 10.74 -29.48
C ASN A 384 -16.19 9.32 -29.93
N THR A 385 -16.30 8.37 -29.00
CA THR A 385 -16.67 6.97 -29.27
C THR A 385 -18.13 6.62 -28.94
N ALA A 386 -18.88 7.55 -28.36
CA ALA A 386 -20.32 7.46 -28.11
C ALA A 386 -21.03 8.49 -28.96
#